data_AF-A0AAV6U0P5-F1
#
_entry.id   AF-A0AAV6U0P5-F1
#
_cell.length_a   1.000
_cell.length_b   1.000
_cell.length_c   1.000
_cell.angle_alpha   90.00
_cell.angle_beta   90.00
_cell.angle_gamma   90.00
#
_symmetry.space_group_name_H-M   'P 1'
#
loop_
_entity.id
_entity.type
_entity.pdbx_description
1 polymer ?
#
loop_
_entity_poly.entity_id
_entity_poly.type
_entity_poly.pdbx_seq_one_letter_code
_entity_poly.pdbx_strand_id
1 'polypeptide(L)'
;MDSHLDKSTSALCFNKDDFMADEFSVDRFVSNCRRYHSLETMREHLNMYHKILCAAMVELINKDYVDLVNLSSNLVGLDNPFKI
;
A
#
# COMPACT_ATOMS: atom_id res chain seq x y z
N MET A 1 -6.72 -1.22 17.41
CA MET A 1 -7.12 -2.47 16.73
C MET A 1 -6.61 -2.37 15.33
N ASP A 2 -5.59 -3.17 14.97
CA ASP A 2 -5.33 -3.60 13.59
C ASP A 2 -4.28 -4.73 13.61
N SER A 3 -4.67 -5.83 14.25
CA SER A 3 -3.88 -7.07 14.34
C SER A 3 -4.20 -8.03 13.19
N HIS A 4 -4.78 -7.53 12.08
CA HIS A 4 -5.32 -8.35 11.00
C HIS A 4 -4.48 -8.37 9.72
N LEU A 5 -3.37 -7.64 9.65
CA LEU A 5 -2.48 -7.67 8.48
C LEU A 5 -1.36 -8.73 8.57
N ASP A 6 -1.14 -9.30 9.75
CA ASP A 6 0.01 -10.17 10.03
C ASP A 6 -0.18 -11.63 9.53
N LYS A 7 -1.39 -12.05 9.18
CA LYS A 7 -1.69 -13.48 8.92
C LYS A 7 -1.93 -13.87 7.46
N SER A 8 -1.87 -12.92 6.53
CA SER A 8 -2.13 -13.17 5.09
C SER A 8 -0.98 -12.76 4.16
N THR A 9 0.20 -12.45 4.70
CA THR A 9 1.43 -12.63 3.93
C THR A 9 1.82 -14.11 4.01
N SER A 10 1.05 -14.96 3.34
CA SER A 10 1.59 -16.22 2.85
C SER A 10 2.93 -15.88 2.21
N ALA A 11 4.04 -16.38 2.75
CA ALA A 11 5.39 -15.91 2.47
C ALA A 11 5.56 -15.60 0.98
N LEU A 12 5.58 -14.31 0.63
CA LEU A 12 5.79 -13.90 -0.76
C LEU A 12 7.11 -14.50 -1.20
N CYS A 13 7.17 -14.94 -2.44
CA CYS A 13 8.37 -15.58 -2.98
C CYS A 13 9.48 -14.56 -3.32
N PHE A 14 9.32 -13.30 -2.89
CA PHE A 14 10.21 -12.18 -3.12
C PHE A 14 10.18 -11.25 -1.92
N ASN A 15 11.26 -10.49 -1.73
CA ASN A 15 11.27 -9.39 -0.78
C ASN A 15 10.65 -8.14 -1.43
N LYS A 16 9.77 -7.46 -0.71
CA LYS A 16 9.14 -6.20 -1.16
C LYS A 16 10.15 -5.05 -1.20
N ASP A 17 11.15 -5.07 -0.33
CA ASP A 17 12.17 -4.03 -0.27
C ASP A 17 13.03 -3.97 -1.53
N ASP A 18 13.11 -5.08 -2.30
CA ASP A 18 13.81 -5.11 -3.59
C ASP A 18 13.24 -4.07 -4.56
N PHE A 19 11.92 -3.78 -4.51
CA PHE A 19 11.29 -2.78 -5.38
C PHE A 19 11.65 -1.33 -5.01
N MET A 20 12.14 -1.10 -3.80
CA MET A 20 12.53 0.22 -3.30
C MET A 20 14.04 0.48 -3.43
N ALA A 21 14.78 -0.50 -3.96
CA ALA A 21 16.21 -0.35 -4.21
C ALA A 21 16.45 0.72 -5.30
N ASP A 22 17.46 1.57 -5.09
CA ASP A 22 17.85 2.65 -6.00
C ASP A 22 18.17 2.12 -7.42
N GLU A 23 18.82 0.95 -7.48
CA GLU A 23 19.17 0.24 -8.72
C GLU A 23 18.37 -1.07 -8.88
N PHE A 24 17.04 -0.98 -8.90
CA PHE A 24 16.20 -2.15 -9.17
C PHE A 24 16.43 -2.70 -10.58
N SER A 25 16.76 -3.99 -10.67
CA SER A 25 16.90 -4.72 -11.93
C SER A 25 15.94 -5.90 -11.98
N VAL A 26 15.00 -5.84 -12.93
CA VAL A 26 14.02 -6.91 -13.17
C VAL A 26 14.71 -8.24 -13.48
N ASP A 27 15.77 -8.21 -14.30
CA ASP A 27 16.50 -9.41 -14.67
C ASP A 27 17.14 -10.08 -13.44
N ARG A 28 17.78 -9.27 -12.58
CA ARG A 28 18.40 -9.75 -11.35
C ARG A 28 17.35 -10.28 -10.36
N PHE A 29 16.24 -9.57 -10.23
CA PHE A 29 15.12 -9.94 -9.36
C PHE A 29 14.48 -11.28 -9.78
N VAL A 30 14.09 -11.41 -11.05
CA VAL A 30 13.52 -12.65 -11.60
C VAL A 30 14.53 -13.79 -11.52
N SER A 31 15.80 -13.55 -11.86
CA SER A 31 16.86 -14.55 -11.77
C SER A 31 17.08 -15.05 -10.34
N ASN A 32 16.92 -14.21 -9.32
CA ASN A 32 17.06 -14.59 -7.93
C ASN A 32 15.85 -15.42 -7.44
N CYS A 33 14.62 -14.96 -7.74
CA CYS A 33 13.40 -15.67 -7.35
C CYS A 33 13.27 -17.05 -8.03
N ARG A 34 13.68 -17.16 -9.30
CA ARG A 34 13.62 -18.41 -10.06
C ARG A 34 14.50 -19.53 -9.51
N ARG A 35 15.48 -19.21 -8.64
CA ARG A 35 16.31 -20.22 -7.95
C ARG A 35 15.52 -21.08 -6.97
N TYR A 36 14.42 -20.54 -6.43
CA TYR A 36 13.67 -21.16 -5.34
C TYR A 36 12.20 -21.39 -5.68
N HIS A 37 11.63 -20.63 -6.63
CA HIS A 37 10.22 -20.66 -6.96
C HIS A 37 9.96 -20.69 -8.48
N SER A 38 8.79 -21.19 -8.88
CA SER A 38 8.38 -21.17 -10.28
C SER A 38 7.98 -19.75 -10.71
N LEU A 39 8.07 -19.47 -12.02
CA LEU A 39 7.59 -18.20 -12.58
C LEU A 39 6.08 -18.02 -12.41
N GLU A 40 5.33 -19.12 -12.35
CA GLU A 40 3.89 -19.09 -12.11
C GLU A 40 3.58 -18.59 -10.70
N THR A 41 4.21 -19.17 -9.67
CA THR A 41 4.07 -18.71 -8.28
C THR A 41 4.52 -17.26 -8.12
N MET A 42 5.60 -16.88 -8.79
CA MET A 42 6.06 -15.49 -8.80
C MET A 42 5.02 -14.54 -9.40
N ARG A 43 4.43 -14.90 -10.54
CA ARG A 43 3.35 -14.13 -11.17
C ARG A 43 2.14 -14.00 -10.24
N GLU A 44 1.72 -15.09 -9.59
CA GLU A 44 0.59 -15.08 -8.66
C GLU A 44 0.86 -14.15 -7.46
N HIS A 45 2.04 -14.26 -6.86
CA HIS A 45 2.44 -13.42 -5.72
C HIS A 45 2.60 -11.95 -6.10
N LEU A 46 3.10 -11.64 -7.30
CA LEU A 46 3.19 -10.27 -7.81
C LEU A 46 1.80 -9.67 -8.00
N ASN A 47 0.87 -10.43 -8.59
CA ASN A 47 -0.51 -9.98 -8.80
C ASN A 47 -1.23 -9.76 -7.46
N MET A 48 -1.03 -10.65 -6.49
CA MET A 48 -1.56 -10.49 -5.14
C MET A 48 -1.01 -9.22 -4.49
N TYR A 49 0.31 -9.03 -4.52
CA TYR A 49 0.95 -7.85 -3.93
C TYR A 49 0.49 -6.55 -4.58
N HIS A 50 0.33 -6.52 -5.91
CA HIS A 50 -0.20 -5.37 -6.63
C HIS A 50 -1.61 -5.00 -6.17
N LYS A 51 -2.52 -5.98 -6.02
CA LYS A 51 -3.88 -5.73 -5.52
C LYS A 51 -3.88 -5.15 -4.11
N ILE A 52 -3.01 -5.67 -3.23
CA ILE A 52 -2.86 -5.15 -1.87
C ILE A 52 -2.37 -3.69 -1.91
N LEU A 53 -1.37 -3.39 -2.75
CA LEU A 53 -0.85 -2.03 -2.89
C LEU A 53 -1.93 -1.07 -3.40
N CYS A 54 -2.69 -1.45 -4.43
CA CYS A 54 -3.80 -0.63 -4.93
C CYS A 54 -4.86 -0.36 -3.84
N ALA A 55 -5.22 -1.38 -3.06
CA ALA A 55 -6.18 -1.21 -1.96
C ALA A 55 -5.63 -0.23 -0.89
N ALA A 56 -4.38 -0.43 -0.47
CA ALA A 56 -3.73 0.45 0.50
C ALA A 56 -3.61 1.91 0.01
N MET A 57 -3.36 2.12 -1.28
CA MET A 57 -3.35 3.47 -1.88
C MET A 57 -4.74 4.12 -1.81
N VAL A 58 -5.79 3.38 -2.13
CA VAL A 58 -7.17 3.88 -2.02
C VAL A 58 -7.52 4.22 -0.58
N GLU A 59 -7.13 3.38 0.38
CA GLU A 59 -7.33 3.65 1.81
C GLU A 59 -6.58 4.90 2.27
N LEU A 60 -5.34 5.10 1.81
CA LEU A 60 -4.57 6.30 2.12
C LEU A 60 -5.26 7.56 1.59
N ILE A 61 -5.73 7.55 0.33
CA ILE A 61 -6.47 8.66 -0.26
C ILE A 61 -7.77 8.92 0.51
N ASN A 62 -8.51 7.86 0.86
CA ASN A 62 -9.74 8.00 1.63
C ASN A 62 -9.49 8.59 3.01
N LYS A 63 -8.39 8.19 3.66
CA LYS A 63 -7.96 8.76 4.93
C LYS A 63 -7.62 10.23 4.79
N ASP A 64 -6.81 10.59 3.80
CA ASP A 64 -6.44 11.98 3.53
C ASP A 64 -7.68 12.84 3.21
N TYR A 65 -8.65 12.27 2.49
CA TYR A 65 -9.94 12.91 2.23
C TYR A 65 -10.73 13.15 3.53
N VAL A 66 -10.82 12.15 4.41
CA VAL A 66 -11.48 12.29 5.72
C VAL A 66 -10.79 13.37 6.56
N ASP A 67 -9.46 13.38 6.61
CA ASP A 67 -8.68 14.37 7.35
C ASP A 67 -8.88 15.79 6.77
N LEU A 68 -8.90 15.92 5.44
CA LEU A 68 -9.19 17.19 4.76
C LEU A 68 -10.61 17.70 5.06
N VAL A 69 -11.62 16.83 4.98
CA VAL A 69 -13.02 17.16 5.26
C VAL A 69 -13.19 17.57 6.73
N ASN A 70 -12.59 16.84 7.66
CA ASN A 70 -12.62 17.17 9.08
C ASN A 70 -11.96 18.53 9.35
N LEU A 71 -10.81 18.82 8.74
CA LEU A 71 -10.14 20.11 8.87
C LEU A 71 -10.99 21.25 8.28
N SER A 72 -11.57 21.05 7.10
CA SER A 72 -12.43 22.05 6.45
C SER A 72 -13.72 22.32 7.22
N SER A 73 -14.31 21.31 7.86
CA SER A 73 -15.51 21.44 8.70
C SER A 73 -15.23 22.24 9.97
N ASN A 74 -14.04 22.07 10.55
CA ASN A 74 -13.59 22.88 11.69
C ASN A 74 -13.32 24.35 11.30
N LEU A 75 -12.86 24.62 10.07
CA LEU A 75 -12.73 25.99 9.55
C LEU A 75 -14.09 26.65 9.29
N VAL A 76 -15.05 25.96 8.66
CA VAL A 76 -16.40 26.51 8.42
C VAL A 76 -17.13 26.81 9.73
N GLY A 77 -16.84 26.06 10.81
CA GLY A 77 -17.35 26.34 12.15
C GLY A 77 -16.77 27.60 12.80
N LEU A 78 -15.60 28.09 12.36
CA LEU A 78 -14.95 29.30 12.89
C LEU A 78 -15.38 30.60 12.19
N ASP A 79 -16.01 30.53 11.01
CA ASP A 79 -16.52 31.70 10.25
C ASP A 79 -17.93 32.18 10.68
N ASN A 80 -18.48 31.62 11.76
CA ASN A 80 -19.67 32.16 12.44
C ASN A 80 -19.37 32.75 13.84
N PRO A 81 -18.38 33.65 14.04
CA PRO A 81 -18.13 34.17 15.38
C PRO A 81 -19.21 35.13 15.90
N PHE A 82 -20.07 35.75 15.09
CA PHE A 82 -21.12 36.62 15.64
C PHE A 82 -22.34 36.74 14.72
N LYS A 83 -23.46 36.10 15.09
CA LYS A 83 -24.80 36.62 14.76
C LYS A 83 -25.26 37.49 15.94
N ILE A 84 -25.06 38.79 15.80
CA ILE A 84 -25.74 39.84 16.57
C ILE A 84 -27.22 39.86 16.14
#